data_AF-A0A6G3Z2C6-F1
#
_entry.id   AF-A0A6G3Z2C6-F1
#
_cell.length_a   1.000
_cell.length_b   1.000
_cell.length_c   1.000
_cell.angle_alpha   90.00
_cell.angle_beta   90.00
_cell.angle_gamma   90.00
#
_symmetry.space_group_name_H-M   'P 1'
#
loop_
_entity.id
_entity.type
_entity.pdbx_description
1 polymer ?
#
loop_
_entity_poly.entity_id
_entity_poly.type
_entity_poly.pdbx_seq_one_letter_code
_entity_poly.pdbx_strand_id
1 'polypeptide(L)'
;MRQIAHVIGKLGLACLALVLVVATLVTAAAPAFAADYEVKMGSDSGLLVFEPANLTVKAGDTVTWVNNKMAPHNVVFDGNQIPG
;
A
#
# COMPACT_ATOMS: atom_id res chain seq x y z
N MET A 1 -19.00 20.79 47.46
CA MET A 1 -18.81 21.64 46.25
C MET A 1 -17.39 21.51 45.65
N ARG A 2 -16.30 21.67 46.43
CA ARG A 2 -14.92 21.59 45.91
C ARG A 2 -14.54 20.24 45.27
N GLN A 3 -14.96 19.11 45.85
CA GLN A 3 -14.68 17.77 45.31
C GLN A 3 -15.36 17.51 43.95
N ILE A 4 -16.61 17.97 43.79
CA ILE A 4 -17.39 17.86 42.54
C ILE A 4 -16.74 18.68 41.42
N ALA A 5 -16.28 19.90 41.71
CA ALA A 5 -15.56 20.73 40.75
C ALA A 5 -14.22 20.11 40.28
N HIS A 6 -13.50 19.42 41.17
CA HIS A 6 -12.27 18.70 40.81
C HIS A 6 -12.55 17.48 39.92
N VAL A 7 -13.64 16.74 40.17
CA VAL A 7 -14.05 15.58 39.34
C VAL A 7 -14.47 16.05 37.95
N ILE A 8 -15.28 17.11 37.85
CA ILE A 8 -15.71 17.70 36.57
C ILE A 8 -14.51 18.20 35.76
N GLY A 9 -13.56 18.89 36.40
CA GLY A 9 -12.34 19.35 35.74
C GLY A 9 -11.45 18.21 35.22
N LYS A 10 -11.30 17.13 36.00
CA LYS A 10 -10.57 15.92 35.58
C LYS A 10 -11.24 15.19 34.43
N LEU A 11 -12.57 15.08 34.45
CA LEU A 11 -13.34 14.47 33.36
C LEU A 11 -13.23 15.29 32.07
N GLY A 12 -13.34 16.62 32.16
CA GLY A 12 -13.17 17.52 31.02
C GLY A 12 -11.78 17.41 30.40
N LEU A 13 -10.73 17.33 31.23
CA LEU A 13 -9.36 17.16 30.76
C LEU A 13 -9.13 15.80 30.11
N ALA A 14 -9.72 14.73 30.64
CA ALA A 14 -9.65 13.39 30.05
C ALA A 14 -10.38 13.32 28.69
N CYS A 15 -11.56 13.94 28.58
CA CYS A 15 -12.27 14.05 27.31
C CYS A 15 -11.48 14.84 26.27
N LEU A 16 -10.87 15.97 26.65
CA LEU A 16 -10.05 16.77 25.75
C LEU A 16 -8.82 15.99 25.26
N ALA A 17 -8.15 15.25 26.16
CA ALA A 17 -7.03 14.40 25.80
C ALA A 17 -7.45 13.28 24.83
N LEU A 18 -8.61 12.65 25.05
CA LEU A 18 -9.16 11.63 24.15
C LEU A 18 -9.47 12.21 22.76
N VAL A 19 -10.12 13.38 22.70
CA VAL A 19 -10.40 14.08 21.44
C VAL A 19 -9.10 14.38 20.69
N LEU A 20 -8.07 14.83 21.39
CA LEU A 20 -6.78 15.13 20.78
C LEU A 20 -6.11 13.88 20.21
N VAL A 21 -6.12 12.76 20.95
CA VAL A 21 -5.58 11.48 20.49
C VAL A 21 -6.33 11.00 19.24
N VAL A 22 -7.66 11.05 19.24
CA VAL A 22 -8.47 10.65 18.08
C VAL A 22 -8.19 11.56 16.88
N ALA A 23 -8.11 12.87 17.08
CA ALA A 23 -7.77 13.81 16.01
C ALA A 23 -6.39 13.53 15.40
N THR A 24 -5.39 13.17 16.23
CA THR A 24 -4.05 12.80 15.72
C THR A 24 -4.04 11.50 14.93
N LEU A 25 -4.86 10.50 15.32
CA LEU A 25 -4.95 9.24 14.59
C LEU A 25 -5.60 9.41 13.20
N VAL A 26 -6.60 10.28 13.10
CA VAL A 26 -7.29 10.57 11.83
C VAL A 26 -6.37 11.28 10.83
N THR A 27 -5.53 12.20 11.30
CA THR A 27 -4.60 12.94 10.42
C THR A 27 -3.31 12.18 10.13
N ALA A 28 -2.92 11.23 10.98
CA ALA A 28 -1.75 10.37 10.77
C ALA A 28 -2.01 9.20 9.80
N ALA A 29 -3.27 8.94 9.42
CA ALA A 29 -3.58 7.93 8.43
C ALA A 29 -3.12 8.41 7.03
N ALA A 30 -1.98 7.89 6.57
CA ALA A 30 -1.53 8.12 5.21
C ALA A 30 -2.50 7.46 4.22
N PRO A 31 -2.82 8.10 3.08
CA PRO A 31 -3.59 7.48 2.02
C PRO A 31 -2.87 6.22 1.52
N ALA A 32 -3.58 5.10 1.45
CA ALA A 32 -3.10 3.89 0.80
C ALA A 32 -3.32 4.02 -0.70
N PHE A 33 -2.31 4.47 -1.43
CA PHE A 33 -2.33 4.45 -2.89
C PHE A 33 -1.85 3.08 -3.37
N ALA A 34 -2.58 2.49 -4.32
CA ALA A 34 -2.09 1.38 -5.11
C ALA A 34 -0.89 1.85 -5.94
N ALA A 35 0.19 1.09 -5.90
CA ALA A 35 1.34 1.33 -6.77
C ALA A 35 1.10 0.72 -8.15
N ASP A 36 1.57 1.41 -9.19
CA ASP A 36 1.59 0.89 -10.55
C ASP A 36 3.02 0.48 -10.91
N TYR A 37 3.18 -0.78 -11.33
CA TYR A 37 4.44 -1.35 -11.76
C TYR A 37 4.41 -1.68 -13.25
N GLU A 38 5.52 -1.43 -13.94
CA GLU A 38 5.72 -1.85 -15.31
C GLU A 38 6.70 -3.03 -15.37
N VAL A 39 6.35 -4.07 -16.12
CA VAL A 39 7.23 -5.20 -16.45
C VAL A 39 7.38 -5.27 -17.96
N LYS A 40 8.61 -5.11 -18.43
CA LYS A 40 8.97 -5.18 -19.85
C LYS A 40 9.08 -6.63 -20.29
N MET A 41 8.51 -6.94 -21.45
CA MET A 41 8.70 -8.21 -22.15
C MET A 41 9.78 -8.03 -23.21
N GLY A 42 10.96 -8.61 -22.95
CA GLY A 42 12.21 -8.30 -23.62
C GLY A 42 12.95 -7.15 -22.94
N SER A 43 14.21 -7.34 -22.58
CA SER A 43 15.01 -6.28 -21.95
C SER A 43 15.35 -5.16 -22.93
N ASP A 44 15.80 -4.02 -22.41
CA ASP A 44 16.29 -2.92 -23.26
C ASP A 44 17.53 -3.30 -24.10
N SER A 45 18.31 -4.27 -23.61
CA SER A 45 19.44 -4.88 -24.33
C SER A 45 19.04 -5.98 -25.32
N GLY A 46 17.74 -6.30 -25.43
CA GLY A 46 17.19 -7.28 -26.37
C GLY A 46 17.24 -8.74 -25.88
N LEU A 47 17.47 -8.98 -24.58
CA LEU A 47 17.41 -10.31 -24.00
C LEU A 47 15.96 -10.78 -23.86
N LEU A 48 15.74 -12.08 -24.00
CA LEU A 48 14.42 -12.72 -23.90
C LEU A 48 14.04 -13.00 -22.44
N VAL A 49 13.76 -11.93 -21.70
CA VAL A 49 13.42 -11.97 -20.26
C VAL A 49 12.25 -11.03 -19.96
N PHE A 50 11.58 -11.25 -18.83
CA PHE A 50 10.80 -10.19 -18.18
C PHE A 50 11.74 -9.28 -17.39
N GLU A 51 11.56 -7.96 -17.47
CA GLU A 51 12.38 -6.98 -16.77
C GLU A 51 11.50 -5.98 -15.99
N PRO A 52 11.55 -5.97 -14.64
CA PRO A 52 12.34 -6.87 -13.79
C PRO A 52 11.79 -8.31 -13.78
N ALA A 53 12.68 -9.29 -13.54
CA ALA A 53 12.30 -10.71 -13.49
C ALA A 53 11.62 -11.11 -12.16
N ASN A 54 11.87 -10.35 -11.09
CA ASN A 54 11.24 -10.52 -9.79
C ASN A 54 10.61 -9.19 -9.38
N LEU A 55 9.36 -9.24 -8.92
CA LEU A 55 8.61 -8.09 -8.47
C LEU A 55 7.81 -8.46 -7.23
N THR A 56 7.95 -7.67 -6.18
CA THR A 56 7.12 -7.78 -4.97
C THR A 56 6.08 -6.68 -5.02
N VAL A 57 4.81 -7.06 -4.96
CA VAL A 57 3.66 -6.15 -4.96
C VAL A 57 2.85 -6.32 -3.68
N LYS A 58 2.05 -5.31 -3.35
CA LYS A 58 1.05 -5.38 -2.28
C LYS A 58 -0.32 -5.68 -2.86
N ALA A 59 -1.22 -6.16 -2.00
CA ALA A 59 -2.62 -6.33 -2.38
C ALA A 59 -3.21 -4.96 -2.78
N GLY A 60 -3.78 -4.90 -3.98
CA GLY A 60 -4.36 -3.69 -4.56
C GLY A 60 -3.47 -2.98 -5.58
N ASP A 61 -2.19 -3.35 -5.70
CA ASP A 61 -1.29 -2.78 -6.72
C ASP A 61 -1.61 -3.30 -8.13
N THR A 62 -1.19 -2.55 -9.15
CA THR A 62 -1.34 -2.90 -10.56
C THR A 62 0.01 -3.27 -11.17
N VAL A 63 0.04 -4.34 -11.98
CA VAL A 63 1.19 -4.67 -12.84
C VAL A 63 0.77 -4.55 -14.30
N THR A 64 1.52 -3.77 -15.07
CA THR A 64 1.32 -3.57 -16.51
C THR A 64 2.47 -4.25 -17.26
N TRP A 65 2.15 -5.21 -18.12
CA TRP A 65 3.12 -5.84 -19.01
C TRP A 65 3.20 -5.08 -20.33
N VAL A 66 4.42 -4.71 -20.74
CA VAL A 66 4.66 -3.93 -21.95
C VAL A 66 5.51 -4.73 -22.92
N ASN A 67 5.04 -4.88 -24.15
CA ASN A 67 5.87 -5.40 -25.25
C ASN A 67 6.98 -4.40 -25.55
N ASN A 68 8.21 -4.70 -25.14
CA ASN A 68 9.34 -3.79 -25.29
C ASN A 68 10.20 -4.13 -26.52
N LYS A 69 10.84 -5.30 -26.52
CA LYS A 69 11.74 -5.76 -27.59
C LYS A 69 11.46 -7.20 -27.97
N MET A 70 11.71 -7.53 -29.25
CA MET A 70 11.58 -8.91 -29.78
C MET A 70 10.16 -9.51 -29.60
N ALA A 71 9.13 -8.67 -29.68
CA ALA A 71 7.73 -9.11 -29.70
C ALA A 71 7.47 -10.05 -30.90
N PRO A 72 6.46 -10.95 -30.84
CA PRO A 72 5.41 -11.04 -29.82
C PRO A 72 5.81 -11.79 -28.54
N HIS A 73 5.18 -11.40 -27.42
CA HIS A 73 5.27 -12.08 -26.11
C HIS A 73 3.88 -12.33 -25.54
N ASN A 74 3.80 -13.22 -24.54
CA ASN A 74 2.60 -13.49 -23.75
C ASN A 74 2.94 -13.48 -22.25
N VAL A 75 1.89 -13.51 -21.42
CA VAL A 75 2.00 -13.61 -19.97
C VAL A 75 1.12 -14.77 -19.52
N VAL A 76 1.75 -15.81 -18.99
CA VAL A 76 1.06 -17.02 -18.51
C VAL A 76 1.61 -17.36 -17.14
N PHE A 77 0.73 -17.47 -16.15
CA PHE A 77 1.11 -17.88 -14.80
C PHE A 77 1.11 -19.41 -14.69
N ASP A 78 2.12 -19.96 -14.03
CA ASP A 78 2.15 -21.38 -13.70
C ASP A 78 1.15 -21.66 -12.56
N GLY A 79 0.10 -22.42 -12.86
CA GLY A 79 -0.93 -22.78 -11.88
C GLY A 79 -0.40 -23.56 -10.67
N ASN A 80 0.74 -24.24 -10.80
CA ASN A 80 1.36 -24.96 -9.68
C ASN A 80 2.13 -24.03 -8.72
N GLN A 81 2.37 -22.78 -9.12
CA GLN A 81 3.12 -21.79 -8.33
C GLN A 81 2.25 -20.67 -7.75
N ILE A 82 0.92 -20.74 -7.95
CA ILE A 82 -0.03 -19.80 -7.34
C ILE A 82 -0.42 -20.34 -5.96
N PRO A 83 -0.08 -19.65 -4.85
CA PRO A 83 -0.56 -20.05 -3.53
C PRO A 83 -2.10 -19.97 -3.48
N GLY A 84 -2.74 -21.02 -2.95
CA GLY A 84 -4.19 -21.10 -2.77
C GLY A 84 -4.71 -20.34 -1.56
#